data_AF-A0A5C7PVM5-F1
#
_entry.id   AF-A0A5C7PVM5-F1
#
_cell.length_a   1.000
_cell.length_b   1.000
_cell.length_c   1.000
_cell.angle_alpha   90.00
_cell.angle_beta   90.00
_cell.angle_gamma   90.00
#
_symmetry.space_group_name_H-M   'P 1'
#
loop_
_entity.id
_entity.type
_entity.pdbx_description
1 polymer ?
#
loop_
_entity_poly.entity_id
_entity_poly.type
_entity_poly.pdbx_seq_one_letter_code
_entity_poly.pdbx_strand_id
1 'polypeptide(L)'
;DVAAFQRFAQFQLIAAMNPCPCGYLGSQQKACRCSPDQVARYQGKISGPLLDRLDLHREVHSLPTADLLQLPAGEASANIAQRVLAAQHIAQARQGKLNAQLQPQELEAHSGLDAAGQAFLLQTAEHLGWSARATHRVLKLARTIADLAASATVGAAQVAEAVQYRRALRLLQ
;
A
#
# COMPACT_ATOMS: atom_id res chain seq x y z
N ASP A 1 1.21 -36.21 19.93
CA ASP A 1 1.16 -34.77 20.19
C ASP A 1 2.34 -34.04 19.59
N VAL A 2 2.16 -33.44 18.41
CA VAL A 2 3.14 -32.49 17.87
C VAL A 2 2.76 -31.12 18.41
N ALA A 3 3.40 -30.71 19.50
CA ALA A 3 3.27 -29.35 20.01
C ALA A 3 3.77 -28.38 18.92
N ALA A 4 2.85 -27.66 18.29
CA ALA A 4 3.18 -26.64 17.31
C ALA A 4 3.96 -25.53 18.01
N PHE A 5 5.25 -25.42 17.70
CA PHE A 5 6.12 -24.38 18.23
C PHE A 5 5.77 -23.04 17.54
N GLN A 6 4.90 -22.25 18.16
CA GLN A 6 4.46 -20.98 17.62
C GLN A 6 5.52 -19.90 17.91
N ARG A 7 6.26 -19.49 16.88
CA ARG A 7 7.16 -18.32 16.97
C ARG A 7 6.46 -17.10 16.42
N PHE A 8 6.38 -16.05 17.24
CA PHE A 8 5.80 -14.77 16.82
C PHE A 8 6.81 -14.00 15.98
N ALA A 9 6.45 -13.71 14.73
CA ALA A 9 7.18 -12.78 13.88
C ALA A 9 6.33 -11.52 13.73
N GLN A 10 6.78 -10.41 14.32
CA GLN A 10 6.13 -9.11 14.22
C GLN A 10 7.12 -8.13 13.60
N PHE A 11 7.02 -7.95 12.28
CA PHE A 11 7.90 -7.07 11.51
C PHE A 11 7.13 -6.43 10.36
N GLN A 12 7.66 -5.33 9.85
CA GLN A 12 7.21 -4.75 8.60
C GLN A 12 8.06 -5.30 7.46
N LEU A 13 7.41 -5.90 6.45
CA LEU A 13 8.09 -6.34 5.23
C LEU A 13 8.19 -5.17 4.26
N ILE A 14 9.42 -4.84 3.85
CA ILE A 14 9.69 -3.94 2.73
C ILE A 14 10.42 -4.78 1.69
N ALA A 15 9.90 -4.81 0.46
CA ALA A 15 10.45 -5.59 -0.63
C ALA A 15 10.47 -4.76 -1.92
N ALA A 16 11.44 -5.05 -2.78
CA ALA A 16 11.53 -4.50 -4.12
C ALA A 16 11.78 -5.65 -5.09
N MET A 17 11.24 -5.53 -6.30
CA MET A 17 11.47 -6.46 -7.39
C MET A 17 11.61 -5.69 -8.70
N ASN A 18 12.33 -6.27 -9.65
CA ASN A 18 12.36 -5.75 -11.01
C ASN A 18 11.00 -5.98 -11.69
N PRO A 19 10.62 -5.18 -12.70
CA PRO A 19 9.36 -5.40 -13.42
C PRO A 19 9.42 -6.60 -14.38
N CYS A 20 10.64 -7.03 -14.76
CA CYS A 20 10.89 -8.20 -15.61
C CYS A 20 12.31 -8.75 -15.36
N PRO A 21 12.71 -9.91 -15.93
CA PRO A 21 14.04 -10.48 -15.73
C PRO A 21 15.19 -9.55 -16.15
N CYS A 22 14.99 -8.73 -17.19
CA CYS A 22 16.01 -7.80 -17.65
C CYS A 22 15.99 -6.43 -16.94
N GLY A 23 14.94 -6.12 -16.17
CA GLY A 23 14.79 -4.88 -15.41
C GLY A 23 14.29 -3.66 -16.19
N TYR A 24 14.08 -3.76 -17.51
CA TYR A 24 13.81 -2.59 -18.37
C TYR A 24 12.37 -2.50 -18.90
N LEU A 25 11.43 -3.32 -18.39
CA LEU A 25 10.01 -3.17 -18.75
C LEU A 25 9.53 -1.79 -18.30
N GLY A 26 9.01 -0.99 -19.24
CA GLY A 26 8.57 0.39 -18.99
C GLY A 26 9.69 1.43 -18.86
N SER A 27 10.97 1.06 -19.06
CA SER A 27 12.08 2.00 -18.96
C SER A 27 12.16 2.91 -20.19
N GLN A 28 12.37 4.22 -19.95
CA GLN A 28 12.64 5.20 -21.00
C GLN A 28 14.12 5.25 -21.43
N GLN A 29 15.03 4.68 -20.63
CA GLN A 29 16.46 4.72 -20.91
C GLN A 29 16.91 3.58 -21.83
N LYS A 30 16.28 2.40 -21.69
CA LYS A 30 16.67 1.20 -22.43
C LYS A 30 15.45 0.35 -22.73
N ALA A 31 15.35 -0.12 -23.96
CA ALA A 31 14.27 -1.01 -24.36
C ALA A 31 14.35 -2.36 -23.62
N CYS A 32 13.19 -2.82 -23.16
CA CYS A 32 13.02 -4.18 -22.65
C CYS A 32 13.25 -5.20 -23.78
N ARG A 33 13.99 -6.27 -23.48
CA ARG A 33 14.20 -7.39 -24.41
C ARG A 33 13.39 -8.65 -24.06
N CYS A 34 12.58 -8.58 -23.02
CA CYS A 34 11.79 -9.72 -22.56
C CYS A 34 10.52 -9.86 -23.40
N SER A 35 10.16 -11.09 -23.76
CA SER A 35 8.85 -11.37 -24.34
C SER A 35 7.74 -11.18 -23.29
N PRO A 36 6.47 -10.95 -23.71
CA PRO A 36 5.33 -10.90 -22.78
C PRO A 36 5.25 -12.13 -21.86
N ASP A 37 5.50 -13.34 -22.39
CA ASP A 37 5.51 -14.57 -21.60
C ASP A 37 6.63 -14.60 -20.54
N GLN A 38 7.81 -14.07 -20.86
CA GLN A 38 8.91 -13.97 -19.91
C GLN A 38 8.59 -12.99 -18.78
N VAL A 39 7.93 -11.88 -19.10
CA VAL A 39 7.46 -10.89 -18.13
C VAL A 39 6.41 -11.53 -17.21
N ALA A 40 5.36 -12.11 -17.79
CA ALA A 40 4.27 -12.73 -17.04
C ALA A 40 4.78 -13.85 -16.12
N ARG A 41 5.68 -14.71 -16.62
CA ARG A 41 6.30 -15.78 -15.82
C ARG A 41 7.14 -15.24 -14.67
N TYR A 42 7.86 -14.14 -14.88
CA TYR A 42 8.68 -13.52 -13.83
C TYR A 42 7.82 -12.89 -12.73
N GLN A 43 6.80 -12.12 -13.12
CA GLN A 43 5.86 -11.50 -12.18
C GLN A 43 5.02 -12.55 -11.44
N GLY A 44 4.64 -13.64 -12.13
CA GLY A 44 3.94 -14.78 -11.56
C GLY A 44 4.74 -15.62 -10.56
N LYS A 45 6.04 -15.34 -10.35
CA LYS A 45 6.82 -15.96 -9.26
C LYS A 45 6.30 -15.58 -7.88
N ILE A 46 5.60 -14.45 -7.77
CA ILE A 46 4.94 -14.03 -6.55
C ILE A 46 3.49 -14.44 -6.62
N SER A 47 3.07 -15.31 -5.69
CA SER A 47 1.72 -15.85 -5.71
C SER A 47 0.67 -14.77 -5.38
N GLY A 48 -0.49 -14.87 -6.01
CA GLY A 48 -1.64 -14.00 -5.70
C GLY A 48 -1.99 -13.94 -4.20
N PRO A 49 -2.03 -15.08 -3.47
CA PRO A 49 -2.25 -15.07 -2.03
C PRO A 49 -1.19 -14.34 -1.20
N LEU A 50 0.06 -14.24 -1.68
CA LEU A 50 1.09 -13.44 -1.02
C LEU A 50 0.91 -11.96 -1.34
N LEU A 51 0.63 -11.62 -2.60
CA LEU A 51 0.35 -10.24 -3.03
C LEU A 51 -0.87 -9.63 -2.33
N ASP A 52 -1.92 -10.42 -2.10
CA ASP A 52 -3.09 -9.98 -1.34
C ASP A 52 -2.77 -9.65 0.13
N ARG A 53 -1.62 -10.12 0.63
CA ARG A 53 -1.14 -9.82 1.98
C ARG A 53 -0.26 -8.57 2.08
N LEU A 54 0.13 -7.98 0.95
CA LEU A 54 0.86 -6.72 0.91
C LEU A 54 -0.14 -5.56 0.86
N ASP A 55 0.00 -4.63 1.79
CA ASP A 55 -0.91 -3.47 1.90
C ASP A 55 -0.62 -2.42 0.82
N LEU A 56 0.66 -2.24 0.47
CA LEU A 56 1.13 -1.24 -0.49
C LEU A 56 1.91 -1.88 -1.63
N HIS A 57 1.64 -1.41 -2.84
CA HIS A 57 2.38 -1.65 -4.07
C HIS A 57 2.62 -0.31 -4.77
N ARG A 58 3.89 0.05 -4.93
CA ARG A 58 4.28 1.26 -5.65
C ARG A 58 5.26 0.90 -6.76
N GLU A 59 4.90 1.28 -7.98
CA GLU A 59 5.82 1.22 -9.10
C GLU A 59 6.77 2.43 -9.03
N VAL A 60 8.06 2.15 -9.16
CA VAL A 60 9.11 3.17 -9.18
C VAL A 60 9.77 3.11 -10.54
N HIS A 61 9.54 4.14 -11.34
CA HIS A 61 10.10 4.24 -12.68
C HIS A 61 11.55 4.74 -12.64
N SER A 62 12.36 4.27 -13.57
CA SER A 62 13.72 4.80 -13.77
C SER A 62 13.66 6.23 -14.30
N LEU A 63 14.37 7.16 -13.64
CA LEU A 63 14.57 8.53 -14.14
C LEU A 63 15.91 8.64 -14.86
N PRO A 64 16.03 9.40 -15.96
CA PRO A 64 17.30 9.77 -16.58
C PRO A 64 18.33 10.26 -15.54
N THR A 65 19.60 9.90 -15.73
CA THR A 65 20.68 10.29 -14.80
C THR A 65 20.80 11.81 -14.68
N ALA A 66 20.58 12.56 -15.76
CA ALA A 66 20.59 14.02 -15.74
C ALA A 66 19.52 14.59 -14.79
N ASP A 67 18.31 14.02 -14.82
CA ASP A 67 17.20 14.44 -13.95
C ASP A 67 17.49 14.09 -12.49
N LEU A 68 18.06 12.91 -12.22
CA LEU A 68 18.45 12.50 -10.86
C LEU A 68 19.42 13.48 -10.21
N LEU A 69 20.36 14.04 -10.97
CA LEU A 69 21.33 15.03 -10.49
C LEU A 69 20.69 16.41 -10.25
N GLN A 70 19.51 16.67 -10.83
CA GLN A 70 18.78 17.93 -10.70
C GLN A 70 17.64 17.86 -9.68
N LEU A 71 17.38 16.69 -9.08
CA LEU A 71 16.32 16.55 -8.09
C LEU A 71 16.62 17.44 -6.88
N PRO A 72 15.62 18.18 -6.38
CA PRO A 72 15.78 18.94 -5.16
C PRO A 72 16.10 17.98 -4.00
N ALA A 73 16.78 18.49 -2.98
CA ALA A 73 16.96 17.75 -1.74
C ALA A 73 15.58 17.31 -1.23
N GLY A 74 15.44 16.01 -0.97
CA GLY A 74 14.22 15.46 -0.39
C GLY A 74 13.96 16.02 1.01
N GLU A 75 12.73 15.85 1.49
CA GLU A 75 12.38 16.15 2.88
C GLU A 75 13.28 15.35 3.83
N ALA A 76 13.83 16.01 4.86
CA ALA A 76 14.68 15.36 5.83
C ALA A 76 13.91 14.27 6.60
N SER A 77 14.55 13.13 6.85
CA SER A 77 13.92 12.01 7.56
C SER A 77 13.39 12.40 8.95
N ALA A 78 14.00 13.38 9.61
CA ALA A 78 13.52 13.92 10.88
C ALA A 78 12.10 14.53 10.77
N ASN A 79 11.82 15.28 9.70
CA ASN A 79 10.52 15.92 9.48
C ASN A 79 9.45 14.85 9.17
N ILE A 80 9.80 13.86 8.35
CA ILE A 80 8.94 12.70 8.07
C ILE A 80 8.64 11.94 9.37
N ALA A 81 9.65 11.70 10.20
CA ALA A 81 9.49 11.00 11.48
C ALA A 81 8.53 11.75 12.42
N GLN A 82 8.59 13.08 12.49
CA GLN A 82 7.64 13.88 13.27
C GLN A 82 6.20 13.70 12.79
N ARG A 83 5.95 13.73 11.47
CA ARG A 83 4.62 13.49 10.89
C ARG A 83 4.10 12.08 11.21
N VAL A 84 4.98 11.08 11.10
CA VAL A 84 4.64 9.69 11.43
C VAL A 84 4.30 9.55 12.91
N LEU A 85 5.09 10.13 13.81
CA LEU A 85 4.83 10.10 15.25
C LEU A 85 3.49 10.76 15.61
N ALA A 86 3.19 11.92 15.02
CA ALA A 86 1.90 12.59 15.22
C ALA A 86 0.71 11.69 14.84
N ALA A 87 0.77 11.05 13.66
CA ALA A 87 -0.26 10.11 13.23
C ALA A 87 -0.38 8.89 14.16
N GLN A 88 0.75 8.36 14.64
CA GLN A 88 0.76 7.26 15.62
C GLN A 88 0.09 7.66 16.94
N HIS A 89 0.35 8.88 17.44
CA HIS A 89 -0.30 9.40 18.64
C HIS A 89 -1.82 9.50 18.47
N ILE A 90 -2.30 9.95 17.32
CA ILE A 90 -3.74 10.00 17.00
C ILE A 90 -4.35 8.60 17.06
N ALA A 91 -3.73 7.61 16.39
CA ALA A 91 -4.20 6.23 16.42
C ALA A 91 -4.18 5.63 17.83
N GLN A 92 -3.10 5.87 18.58
CA GLN A 92 -2.94 5.39 19.95
C GLN A 92 -3.99 5.99 20.90
N ALA A 93 -4.28 7.29 20.77
CA ALA A 93 -5.32 7.95 21.55
C ALA A 93 -6.73 7.45 21.19
N ARG A 94 -6.99 7.19 19.90
CA ARG A 94 -8.30 6.73 19.42
C ARG A 94 -8.61 5.28 19.82
N GLN A 95 -7.64 4.38 19.71
CA GLN A 95 -7.91 2.92 19.79
C GLN A 95 -6.83 2.11 20.52
N GLY A 96 -5.82 2.77 21.12
CA GLY A 96 -4.77 2.11 21.90
C GLY A 96 -3.76 1.30 21.10
N LYS A 97 -3.78 1.36 19.77
CA LYS A 97 -2.89 0.60 18.88
C LYS A 97 -2.77 1.23 17.50
N LEU A 98 -1.78 0.80 16.70
CA LEU A 98 -1.60 1.25 15.33
C LEU A 98 -2.75 0.78 14.42
N ASN A 99 -3.11 1.57 13.40
CA ASN A 99 -4.16 1.21 12.43
C ASN A 99 -3.93 -0.14 11.73
N ALA A 100 -2.66 -0.50 11.48
CA ALA A 100 -2.30 -1.78 10.90
C ALA A 100 -2.77 -2.98 11.76
N GLN A 101 -2.84 -2.81 13.08
CA GLN A 101 -3.17 -3.85 14.06
C GLN A 101 -4.68 -4.01 14.29
N LEU A 102 -5.52 -3.12 13.76
CA LEU A 102 -6.97 -3.21 13.88
C LEU A 102 -7.50 -4.52 13.29
N GLN A 103 -8.35 -5.22 14.03
CA GLN A 103 -9.09 -6.35 13.49
C GLN A 103 -10.31 -5.86 12.70
N PRO A 104 -10.91 -6.68 11.81
CA PRO A 104 -12.08 -6.30 11.03
C PRO A 104 -13.22 -5.67 11.85
N GLN A 105 -13.53 -6.23 13.02
CA GLN A 105 -14.58 -5.72 13.91
C GLN A 105 -14.23 -4.35 14.52
N GLU A 106 -12.95 -4.05 14.68
CA GLU A 106 -12.47 -2.77 15.23
C GLU A 106 -12.44 -1.66 14.17
N LEU A 107 -12.39 -2.03 12.88
CA LEU A 107 -12.37 -1.07 11.78
C LEU A 107 -13.68 -0.30 11.66
N GLU A 108 -14.81 -0.95 11.92
CA GLU A 108 -16.11 -0.27 11.90
C GLU A 108 -16.17 0.84 12.96
N ALA A 109 -15.70 0.55 14.17
CA ALA A 109 -15.69 1.51 15.28
C ALA A 109 -14.67 2.65 15.11
N HIS A 110 -13.52 2.40 14.46
CA HIS A 110 -12.40 3.34 14.47
C HIS A 110 -12.03 3.92 13.10
N SER A 111 -12.62 3.46 12.00
CA SER A 111 -12.33 4.03 10.68
C SER A 111 -12.74 5.49 10.56
N GLY A 112 -13.85 5.89 11.20
CA GLY A 112 -14.40 7.24 11.03
C GLY A 112 -14.72 7.56 9.56
N LEU A 113 -15.13 6.53 8.81
CA LEU A 113 -15.48 6.64 7.40
C LEU A 113 -16.74 7.48 7.24
N ASP A 114 -16.66 8.58 6.49
CA ASP A 114 -17.83 9.40 6.19
C ASP A 114 -18.65 8.82 5.01
N ALA A 115 -19.82 9.40 4.76
CA ALA A 115 -20.73 8.91 3.72
C ALA A 115 -20.09 8.94 2.31
N ALA A 116 -19.26 9.95 2.02
CA ALA A 116 -18.59 10.06 0.72
C ALA A 116 -17.48 9.01 0.58
N GLY A 117 -16.69 8.80 1.62
CA GLY A 117 -15.68 7.74 1.70
C GLY A 117 -16.30 6.35 1.59
N GLN A 118 -17.45 6.12 2.24
CA GLN A 118 -18.18 4.85 2.18
C GLN A 118 -18.69 4.56 0.77
N ALA A 119 -19.37 5.54 0.14
CA ALA A 119 -19.85 5.40 -1.23
C ALA A 119 -18.72 5.09 -2.21
N PHE A 120 -17.60 5.83 -2.11
CA PHE A 120 -16.43 5.63 -2.97
C PHE A 120 -15.76 4.26 -2.75
N LEU A 121 -15.63 3.82 -1.49
CA LEU A 121 -15.04 2.53 -1.14
C LEU A 121 -15.88 1.38 -1.70
N LEU A 122 -17.21 1.44 -1.55
CA LEU A 122 -18.13 0.43 -2.07
C LEU A 122 -18.07 0.34 -3.60
N GLN A 123 -18.22 1.48 -4.28
CA GLN A 123 -18.14 1.54 -5.74
C GLN A 123 -16.80 0.99 -6.27
N THR A 124 -15.70 1.33 -5.60
CA THR A 124 -14.36 0.86 -6.00
C THR A 124 -14.20 -0.64 -5.74
N ALA A 125 -14.70 -1.13 -4.60
CA ALA A 125 -14.63 -2.54 -4.26
C ALA A 125 -15.42 -3.42 -5.25
N GLU A 126 -16.62 -2.97 -5.66
CA GLU A 126 -17.44 -3.63 -6.68
C GLU A 126 -16.74 -3.60 -8.05
N HIS A 127 -16.31 -2.41 -8.49
CA HIS A 127 -15.68 -2.24 -9.80
C HIS A 127 -14.38 -3.05 -9.95
N LEU A 128 -13.59 -3.17 -8.89
CA LEU A 128 -12.31 -3.90 -8.89
C LEU A 128 -12.43 -5.36 -8.41
N GLY A 129 -13.64 -5.84 -8.10
CA GLY A 129 -13.88 -7.20 -7.61
C GLY A 129 -13.06 -7.52 -6.36
N TRP A 130 -13.05 -6.61 -5.37
CA TRP A 130 -12.30 -6.79 -4.13
C TRP A 130 -13.02 -7.72 -3.15
N SER A 131 -12.24 -8.58 -2.50
CA SER A 131 -12.70 -9.32 -1.34
C SER A 131 -12.86 -8.42 -0.12
N ALA A 132 -13.60 -8.86 0.90
CA ALA A 132 -13.69 -8.13 2.18
C ALA A 132 -12.31 -7.81 2.78
N ARG A 133 -11.34 -8.74 2.66
CA ARG A 133 -9.97 -8.52 3.12
C ARG A 133 -9.29 -7.37 2.37
N ALA A 134 -9.44 -7.35 1.05
CA ALA A 134 -8.92 -6.28 0.20
C ALA A 134 -9.49 -4.92 0.62
N THR A 135 -10.80 -4.84 0.84
CA THR A 135 -11.50 -3.64 1.32
C THR A 135 -10.99 -3.20 2.69
N HIS A 136 -10.85 -4.11 3.66
CA HIS A 136 -10.33 -3.78 4.99
C HIS A 136 -8.90 -3.25 4.98
N ARG A 137 -8.02 -3.78 4.11
CA ARG A 137 -6.65 -3.26 3.97
C ARG A 137 -6.64 -1.83 3.46
N VAL A 138 -7.45 -1.53 2.45
CA VAL A 138 -7.61 -0.17 1.92
C VAL A 138 -8.16 0.76 2.99
N LEU A 139 -9.13 0.31 3.79
CA LEU A 139 -9.67 1.12 4.87
C LEU A 139 -8.65 1.42 5.98
N LYS A 140 -7.81 0.46 6.37
CA LYS A 140 -6.68 0.69 7.31
C LYS A 140 -5.71 1.74 6.79
N LEU A 141 -5.41 1.67 5.49
CA LEU A 141 -4.52 2.61 4.84
C LEU A 141 -5.15 4.00 4.77
N ALA A 142 -6.40 4.11 4.34
CA ALA A 142 -7.15 5.37 4.30
C ALA A 142 -7.23 6.03 5.70
N ARG A 143 -7.42 5.23 6.75
CA ARG A 143 -7.37 5.71 8.15
C ARG A 143 -6.00 6.27 8.52
N THR A 144 -4.92 5.62 8.07
CA THR A 144 -3.55 6.10 8.30
C THR A 144 -3.26 7.39 7.54
N ILE A 145 -3.76 7.52 6.31
CA ILE A 145 -3.67 8.75 5.52
C ILE A 145 -4.45 9.88 6.21
N ALA A 146 -5.64 9.61 6.73
CA ALA A 146 -6.40 10.60 7.51
C ALA A 146 -5.65 11.03 8.77
N ASP A 147 -5.01 10.11 9.50
CA ASP A 147 -4.21 10.44 10.68
C ASP A 147 -2.97 11.29 10.31
N LEU A 148 -2.30 10.99 9.19
CA LEU A 148 -1.19 11.81 8.66
C LEU A 148 -1.64 13.22 8.28
N ALA A 149 -2.91 13.40 7.88
CA ALA A 149 -3.53 14.68 7.59
C ALA A 149 -4.18 15.34 8.82
N ALA A 150 -4.05 14.75 10.02
CA ALA A 150 -4.76 15.15 11.23
C ALA A 150 -6.30 15.29 11.06
N SER A 151 -6.87 14.51 10.12
CA SER A 151 -8.31 14.50 9.86
C SER A 151 -9.03 13.54 10.80
N ALA A 152 -10.12 14.00 11.42
CA ALA A 152 -10.95 13.14 12.26
C ALA A 152 -11.66 12.05 11.44
N THR A 153 -12.09 12.36 10.22
CA THR A 153 -12.83 11.47 9.33
C THR A 153 -11.97 10.94 8.18
N VAL A 154 -12.34 9.77 7.67
CA VAL A 154 -11.86 9.22 6.40
C VAL A 154 -12.89 9.55 5.34
N GLY A 155 -12.55 10.46 4.44
CA GLY A 155 -13.39 10.82 3.30
C GLY A 155 -12.93 10.18 1.99
N ALA A 156 -13.62 10.52 0.91
CA ALA A 156 -13.33 10.00 -0.43
C ALA A 156 -11.87 10.24 -0.87
N ALA A 157 -11.26 11.38 -0.49
CA ALA A 157 -9.88 11.70 -0.84
C ALA A 157 -8.87 10.69 -0.25
N GLN A 158 -9.00 10.37 1.04
CA GLN A 158 -8.11 9.39 1.69
C GLN A 158 -8.33 7.98 1.17
N VAL A 159 -9.57 7.60 0.85
CA VAL A 159 -9.86 6.31 0.21
C VAL A 159 -9.25 6.26 -1.19
N ALA A 160 -9.41 7.32 -1.99
CA ALA A 160 -8.84 7.40 -3.34
C ALA A 160 -7.31 7.28 -3.33
N GLU A 161 -6.64 7.96 -2.40
CA GLU A 161 -5.19 7.84 -2.24
C GLU A 161 -4.79 6.40 -1.83
N ALA A 162 -5.50 5.80 -0.86
CA ALA A 162 -5.25 4.42 -0.44
C ALA A 162 -5.40 3.41 -1.61
N VAL A 163 -6.39 3.61 -2.47
CA VAL A 163 -6.62 2.78 -3.66
C VAL A 163 -5.44 2.88 -4.64
N GLN A 164 -4.86 4.08 -4.83
CA GLN A 164 -3.71 4.28 -5.73
C GLN A 164 -2.49 3.47 -5.29
N TYR A 165 -2.23 3.36 -3.99
CA TYR A 165 -1.14 2.53 -3.48
C TYR A 165 -1.36 1.03 -3.62
N ARG A 166 -2.51 0.55 -4.11
CA ARG A 166 -2.77 -0.89 -4.25
C ARG A 166 -2.85 -1.38 -5.69
N ARG A 167 -2.94 -0.45 -6.66
CA ARG A 167 -3.18 -0.75 -8.08
C ARG A 167 -1.99 -1.34 -8.84
N ALA A 168 -0.77 -1.27 -8.32
CA ALA A 168 0.45 -1.43 -9.13
C ALA A 168 0.74 -2.85 -9.68
N LEU A 169 -0.06 -3.88 -9.40
CA LEU A 169 0.17 -5.24 -9.93
C LEU A 169 -0.95 -5.80 -10.81
N ARG A 170 -2.09 -5.11 -10.96
CA ARG A 170 -3.21 -5.57 -11.81
C ARG A 170 -3.24 -4.94 -13.20
N LEU A 171 -2.47 -3.88 -13.46
CA LEU A 171 -2.49 -3.15 -14.74
C LEU A 171 -1.75 -3.86 -15.89
N LEU A 172 -1.25 -5.07 -15.67
CA LEU A 172 -0.52 -5.86 -16.68
C LEU A 172 -1.22 -7.18 -17.06
N GLN A 173 -2.49 -7.35 -16.68
CA GLN A 173 -3.37 -8.40 -17.19
C GLN A 173 -4.38 -7.82 -18.17
#